data_AF-A0A804MS71-F1
#
_entry.id   AF-A0A804MS71-F1
#
_cell.length_a   1.000
_cell.length_b   1.000
_cell.length_c   1.000
_cell.angle_alpha   90.00
_cell.angle_beta   90.00
_cell.angle_gamma   90.00
#
_symmetry.space_group_name_H-M   'P 1'
#
loop_
_entity.id
_entity.type
_entity.pdbx_description
1 polymer ?
#
loop_
_entity_poly.entity_id
_entity_poly.type
_entity_poly.pdbx_seq_one_letter_code
_entity_poly.pdbx_strand_id
1 'polypeptide(L)'
;MEDVRRDEEVLQRANVVVRGDEELCCLHATVKRILGICFGHQHKKHDSYEAPIKSKEPLIFNVGFRQFTVRPLFSSDNINCNKHKMERFLHHGWFSVASVYASISFLPLPLIVLKNRDGEQSTIAAVGSLKSVDPNRIILKKIVLTR
;
A
#
# COMPACT_ATOMS: atom_id res chain seq x y z
N MET A 1 9.32 -16.65 -12.94
CA MET A 1 9.59 -15.22 -13.25
C MET A 1 8.39 -14.50 -13.89
N GLU A 2 7.30 -15.19 -14.26
CA GLU A 2 6.15 -14.60 -14.96
C GLU A 2 5.08 -13.96 -14.05
N ASP A 3 5.03 -14.33 -12.76
CA ASP A 3 3.97 -13.86 -11.85
C ASP A 3 4.04 -12.36 -11.55
N VAL A 4 5.26 -11.82 -11.39
CA VAL A 4 5.49 -10.41 -11.03
C VAL A 4 5.13 -9.43 -12.15
N ARG A 5 5.32 -9.84 -13.43
CA ARG A 5 4.94 -9.02 -14.59
C ARG A 5 3.43 -8.97 -14.74
N ARG A 6 2.72 -10.07 -14.45
CA ARG A 6 1.26 -10.10 -14.45
C ARG A 6 0.68 -9.11 -13.45
N ASP A 7 1.11 -9.08 -12.19
CA ASP A 7 0.56 -8.13 -11.22
C ASP A 7 0.82 -6.65 -11.62
N GLU A 8 1.99 -6.32 -12.19
CA GLU A 8 2.30 -4.96 -12.68
C GLU A 8 1.51 -4.57 -13.94
N GLU A 9 1.38 -5.46 -14.91
CA GLU A 9 0.57 -5.22 -16.13
C GLU A 9 -0.93 -5.18 -15.82
N VAL A 10 -1.39 -6.01 -14.89
CA VAL A 10 -2.78 -6.04 -14.42
C VAL A 10 -3.14 -4.69 -13.77
N LEU A 11 -2.23 -4.10 -12.97
CA LEU A 11 -2.37 -2.74 -12.38
C LEU A 11 -2.55 -1.62 -13.40
N GLN A 12 -2.12 -1.80 -14.65
CA GLN A 12 -2.17 -0.73 -15.65
C GLN A 12 -3.37 -0.82 -16.59
N ARG A 13 -4.08 -1.96 -16.66
CA ARG A 13 -5.01 -2.23 -17.77
C ARG A 13 -6.47 -2.41 -17.41
N ALA A 14 -6.82 -2.63 -16.14
CA ALA A 14 -8.19 -2.96 -15.76
C ALA A 14 -8.72 -2.13 -14.58
N ASN A 15 -9.95 -1.61 -14.75
CA ASN A 15 -10.73 -0.96 -13.68
C ASN A 15 -11.17 -1.95 -12.61
N VAL A 16 -11.59 -3.13 -13.08
CA VAL A 16 -12.03 -4.25 -12.26
C VAL A 16 -11.25 -5.48 -12.72
N VAL A 17 -10.61 -6.16 -11.77
CA VAL A 17 -9.90 -7.41 -12.01
C VAL A 17 -10.71 -8.51 -11.34
N VAL A 18 -11.19 -9.47 -12.11
CA VAL A 18 -11.87 -10.64 -11.55
C VAL A 18 -10.80 -11.65 -11.13
N ARG A 19 -10.75 -12.00 -9.84
CA ARG A 19 -9.99 -13.17 -9.37
C ARG A 19 -10.98 -14.20 -8.84
N GLY A 20 -11.14 -15.33 -9.53
CA GLY A 20 -12.19 -16.28 -9.17
C GLY A 20 -13.58 -15.65 -9.31
N ASP A 21 -14.35 -15.61 -8.23
CA ASP A 21 -15.70 -15.02 -8.19
C ASP A 21 -15.73 -13.58 -7.63
N GLU A 22 -14.60 -13.03 -7.21
CA GLU A 22 -14.51 -11.70 -6.61
C GLU A 22 -14.10 -10.62 -7.61
N GLU A 23 -14.90 -9.55 -7.69
CA GLU A 23 -14.55 -8.32 -8.39
C GLU A 23 -13.61 -7.47 -7.52
N LEU A 24 -12.37 -7.29 -7.99
CA LEU A 24 -11.37 -6.44 -7.34
C LEU A 24 -11.33 -5.06 -8.01
N CYS A 25 -11.16 -4.02 -7.21
CA CYS A 25 -11.06 -2.64 -7.67
C CYS A 25 -9.68 -2.04 -7.36
N CYS A 26 -9.20 -1.10 -8.18
CA CYS A 26 -7.92 -0.43 -7.99
C CYS A 26 -8.02 0.60 -6.86
N LEU A 27 -7.61 0.22 -5.66
CA LEU A 27 -7.64 1.05 -4.45
C LEU A 27 -6.34 1.81 -4.28
N HIS A 28 -6.42 3.13 -4.11
CA HIS A 28 -5.30 3.99 -3.75
C HIS A 28 -5.49 4.52 -2.34
N ALA A 29 -4.58 4.16 -1.45
CA ALA A 29 -4.59 4.65 -0.08
C ALA A 29 -3.35 5.49 0.21
N THR A 30 -3.53 6.63 0.85
CA THR A 30 -2.43 7.39 1.42
C THR A 30 -1.97 6.68 2.67
N VAL A 31 -0.69 6.31 2.74
CA VAL A 31 -0.08 5.60 3.86
C VAL A 31 1.09 6.40 4.41
N LYS A 32 1.23 6.39 5.73
CA LYS A 32 2.37 6.92 6.46
C LYS A 32 2.89 5.85 7.40
N ARG A 33 4.17 5.55 7.27
CA ARG A 33 4.86 4.64 8.16
C ARG A 33 4.97 5.25 9.55
N ILE A 34 4.66 4.45 10.57
CA ILE A 34 4.82 4.86 11.96
C ILE A 34 6.18 4.41 12.45
N LEU A 35 6.94 5.32 13.06
CA LEU A 35 8.09 4.99 13.88
C LEU A 35 7.69 5.27 15.33
N GLY A 36 7.49 4.24 16.15
CA GLY A 36 7.16 4.37 17.57
C GLY A 36 5.91 5.21 17.82
N ILE A 37 4.74 4.60 17.96
CA ILE A 37 3.53 5.37 18.28
C ILE A 37 3.68 6.00 19.69
N CYS A 38 4.10 7.26 19.75
CA CYS A 38 3.92 8.11 20.92
C CYS A 38 2.52 8.71 20.82
N PHE A 39 1.48 7.95 21.19
CA PHE A 39 0.19 8.59 21.49
C PHE A 39 0.42 9.56 22.67
N GLY A 40 -0.09 10.77 22.54
CA GLY A 40 0.17 11.87 23.46
C GLY A 40 0.08 11.49 24.95
N HIS A 41 1.04 12.04 25.71
CA HIS A 41 1.10 12.23 27.17
C HIS A 41 0.96 11.04 28.14
N GLN A 42 0.84 9.78 27.73
CA GLN A 42 1.00 8.65 28.66
C GLN A 42 1.80 7.50 28.02
N HIS A 43 2.97 7.24 28.60
CA HIS A 43 4.04 6.35 28.13
C HIS A 43 3.60 4.88 28.01
N LYS A 44 3.21 4.43 26.82
CA LYS A 44 3.39 3.04 26.38
C LYS A 44 3.85 3.02 24.92
N LYS A 45 5.14 2.74 24.69
CA LYS A 45 5.64 2.43 23.34
C LYS A 45 4.95 1.14 22.90
N HIS A 46 4.02 1.21 21.95
CA HIS A 46 3.52 0.01 21.29
C HIS A 46 4.64 -0.57 20.42
N ASP A 47 4.72 -1.90 20.29
CA ASP A 47 5.66 -2.57 19.37
C ASP A 47 5.40 -2.07 17.95
N SER A 48 6.22 -1.12 17.53
CA SER A 48 6.06 -0.38 16.30
C SER A 48 7.09 -0.92 15.32
N TYR A 49 6.68 -1.10 14.06
CA TYR A 49 7.56 -1.68 13.05
C TYR A 49 8.69 -0.73 12.62
N GLU A 50 9.92 -1.01 13.06
CA GLU A 50 11.11 -0.18 12.79
C GLU A 50 11.89 -0.58 11.53
N ALA A 51 11.64 -1.77 10.97
CA ALA A 51 12.28 -2.17 9.72
C ALA A 51 11.69 -1.42 8.49
N PRO A 52 12.48 -1.18 7.42
CA PRO A 52 11.95 -0.63 6.18
C PRO A 52 10.89 -1.57 5.58
N ILE A 53 9.79 -0.98 5.09
CA ILE A 53 8.75 -1.74 4.38
C ILE A 53 9.07 -1.64 2.89
N LYS A 54 9.38 -2.76 2.25
CA LYS A 54 9.64 -2.79 0.81
C LYS A 54 8.34 -2.83 0.03
N SER A 55 8.33 -2.23 -1.15
CA SER A 55 7.20 -2.36 -2.08
C SER A 55 7.01 -3.81 -2.52
N LYS A 56 5.75 -4.21 -2.72
CA LYS A 56 5.31 -5.57 -3.08
C LYS A 56 5.55 -6.64 -2.01
N GLU A 57 5.85 -6.26 -0.78
CA GLU A 57 5.84 -7.23 0.32
C GLU A 57 4.41 -7.55 0.76
N PRO A 58 4.14 -8.78 1.24
CA PRO A 58 2.85 -9.11 1.82
C PRO A 58 2.60 -8.28 3.08
N LEU A 59 1.45 -7.61 3.09
CA LEU A 59 0.95 -6.77 4.16
C LEU A 59 -0.54 -7.03 4.34
N ILE A 60 -1.02 -6.91 5.57
CA ILE A 60 -2.44 -7.00 5.87
C ILE A 60 -2.99 -5.58 5.91
N PHE A 61 -3.93 -5.28 5.01
CA PHE A 61 -4.61 -4.00 4.91
C PHE A 61 -5.97 -4.12 5.57
N ASN A 62 -6.15 -3.41 6.68
CA ASN A 62 -7.44 -3.22 7.33
C ASN A 62 -8.03 -1.91 6.84
N VAL A 63 -8.95 -1.97 5.88
CA VAL A 63 -9.60 -0.82 5.25
C VAL A 63 -11.03 -0.73 5.78
N GLY A 64 -11.25 0.13 6.78
CA GLY A 64 -12.52 0.21 7.50
C GLY A 64 -12.88 -1.13 8.14
N PHE A 65 -13.95 -1.76 7.66
CA PHE A 65 -14.43 -3.06 8.14
C PHE A 65 -13.91 -4.26 7.34
N ARG A 66 -13.11 -4.02 6.28
CA ARG A 66 -12.57 -5.08 5.42
C ARG A 66 -11.09 -5.32 5.70
N GLN A 67 -10.67 -6.57 5.61
CA GLN A 67 -9.27 -6.97 5.78
C GLN A 67 -8.81 -7.79 4.58
N PHE A 68 -7.65 -7.47 4.04
CA PHE A 68 -7.06 -8.17 2.90
C PHE A 68 -5.56 -8.35 3.06
N THR A 69 -5.03 -9.49 2.64
CA THR A 69 -3.58 -9.70 2.50
C THR A 69 -3.16 -9.33 1.09
N VAL A 70 -2.40 -8.24 0.95
CA VAL A 70 -2.07 -7.63 -0.34
C VAL A 70 -0.58 -7.30 -0.44
N ARG A 71 -0.10 -7.08 -1.67
CA ARG A 71 1.27 -6.66 -1.96
C ARG A 71 1.26 -5.25 -2.58
N PRO A 72 1.25 -4.18 -1.76
CA PRO A 72 1.06 -2.82 -2.26
C PRO A 72 2.23 -2.30 -3.10
N LEU A 73 1.88 -1.55 -4.14
CA LEU A 73 2.81 -0.75 -4.91
C LEU A 73 2.85 0.67 -4.31
N PHE A 74 4.02 1.09 -3.82
CA PHE A 74 4.18 2.43 -3.26
C PHE A 74 4.57 3.43 -4.35
N SER A 75 3.99 4.63 -4.29
CA SER A 75 4.26 5.71 -5.22
C SER A 75 4.20 7.08 -4.54
N SER A 76 4.95 8.04 -5.08
CA SER A 76 4.88 9.44 -4.63
C SER A 76 3.50 10.04 -4.84
N ASP A 77 3.02 10.85 -3.90
CA ASP A 77 1.78 11.62 -4.08
C ASP A 77 2.09 13.04 -4.58
N ASN A 78 1.74 13.34 -5.82
CA ASN A 78 1.87 14.70 -6.38
C ASN A 78 0.54 15.11 -7.00
N ILE A 79 -0.06 16.18 -6.48
CA ILE A 79 -1.40 16.65 -6.87
C ILE A 79 -1.39 17.21 -8.30
N ASN A 80 -0.26 17.77 -8.75
CA ASN A 80 -0.16 18.46 -10.04
C ASN A 80 0.33 17.56 -11.18
N CYS A 81 0.52 16.26 -10.94
CA CYS A 81 1.12 15.35 -11.91
C CYS A 81 0.41 14.00 -11.91
N ASN A 82 0.02 13.53 -13.10
CA ASN A 82 -0.59 12.20 -13.30
C ASN A 82 0.44 11.07 -13.40
N LYS A 83 1.74 11.38 -13.33
CA LYS A 83 2.85 10.43 -13.40
C LYS A 83 3.48 10.32 -12.03
N HIS A 84 3.19 9.23 -11.34
CA HIS A 84 3.67 9.02 -9.98
C HIS A 84 4.92 8.15 -9.99
N LYS A 85 5.99 8.60 -9.33
CA LYS A 85 7.23 7.84 -9.24
C LYS A 85 7.00 6.65 -8.30
N MET A 86 7.36 5.45 -8.75
CA MET A 86 7.39 4.26 -7.91
C MET A 86 8.46 4.40 -6.81
N GLU A 87 8.09 4.01 -5.60
CA GLU A 87 8.98 3.96 -4.45
C GLU A 87 9.32 2.51 -4.12
N ARG A 88 10.62 2.23 -3.92
CA ARG A 88 11.08 0.88 -3.59
C ARG A 88 10.78 0.51 -2.14
N PHE A 89 10.72 1.51 -1.27
CA PHE A 89 10.47 1.37 0.16
C PHE A 89 9.52 2.46 0.63
N LEU A 90 8.68 2.16 1.61
CA LEU A 90 7.90 3.16 2.33
C LEU A 90 8.81 3.86 3.35
N HIS A 91 9.19 5.09 3.04
CA HIS A 91 10.07 5.89 3.88
C HIS A 91 9.32 6.42 5.12
N HIS A 92 10.03 6.57 6.23
CA HIS A 92 9.46 7.13 7.46
C HIS A 92 9.22 8.63 7.31
N GLY A 93 8.19 9.14 7.98
CA GLY A 93 7.85 10.57 8.01
C GLY A 93 7.17 11.10 6.74
N TRP A 94 7.24 10.37 5.62
CA TRP A 94 6.69 10.78 4.34
C TRP A 94 5.35 10.07 4.08
N PHE A 95 4.45 10.75 3.38
CA PHE A 95 3.23 10.14 2.88
C PHE A 95 3.49 9.58 1.49
N SER A 96 3.10 8.34 1.29
CA SER A 96 3.14 7.69 -0.02
C SER A 96 1.76 7.13 -0.33
N VAL A 97 1.49 6.89 -1.61
CA VAL A 97 0.26 6.20 -2.04
C VAL A 97 0.57 4.73 -2.21
N ALA A 98 -0.14 3.89 -1.48
CA ALA A 98 -0.20 2.46 -1.67
C ALA A 98 -1.35 2.10 -2.63
N SER A 99 -1.01 1.48 -3.75
CA SER A 99 -1.98 0.99 -4.74
C SER A 99 -2.11 -0.52 -4.64
N VAL A 100 -3.35 -1.01 -4.55
CA VAL A 100 -3.68 -2.44 -4.46
C VAL A 100 -4.96 -2.75 -5.23
N TYR A 101 -5.08 -3.98 -5.71
CA TYR A 101 -6.39 -4.53 -6.07
C TYR A 101 -6.97 -5.28 -4.90
N ALA A 102 -8.16 -4.87 -4.46
CA ALA A 102 -8.90 -5.52 -3.39
C ALA A 102 -10.40 -5.33 -3.62
N SER A 103 -11.25 -5.96 -2.81
CA SER A 103 -12.69 -5.88 -2.99
C SER A 103 -13.21 -4.44 -2.98
N ILE A 104 -14.29 -4.21 -3.71
CA ILE A 104 -14.92 -2.90 -3.84
C ILE A 104 -15.17 -2.24 -2.46
N SER A 105 -14.71 -1.00 -2.34
CA SER A 105 -14.68 -0.24 -1.11
C SER A 105 -15.14 1.19 -1.37
N PHE A 106 -16.03 1.72 -0.53
CA PHE A 106 -16.61 3.05 -0.68
C PHE A 106 -15.85 4.06 0.19
N LEU A 107 -15.41 5.16 -0.41
CA LEU A 107 -14.58 6.19 0.23
C LEU A 107 -15.38 7.10 1.18
N PRO A 108 -14.74 7.73 2.19
CA PRO A 108 -13.38 7.49 2.68
C PRO A 108 -13.35 6.34 3.71
N LEU A 109 -12.26 5.57 3.75
CA LEU A 109 -12.08 4.51 4.75
C LEU A 109 -10.73 4.66 5.46
N PRO A 110 -10.68 4.53 6.80
CA PRO A 110 -9.41 4.48 7.51
C PRO A 110 -8.65 3.22 7.12
N LEU A 111 -7.32 3.33 6.98
CA LEU A 111 -6.43 2.22 6.66
C LEU A 111 -5.45 2.01 7.81
N ILE A 112 -5.37 0.77 8.30
CA ILE A 112 -4.30 0.28 9.16
C ILE A 112 -3.56 -0.80 8.38
N VAL A 113 -2.23 -0.69 8.32
CA VAL A 113 -1.37 -1.66 7.66
C VAL A 113 -0.63 -2.46 8.73
N LEU A 114 -0.84 -3.76 8.74
CA LEU A 114 -0.14 -4.69 9.63
C LEU A 114 0.91 -5.49 8.85
N LYS A 115 2.04 -5.74 9.49
CA LYS A 115 3.09 -6.62 8.98
C LYS A 115 3.12 -7.88 9.82
N ASN A 116 2.99 -9.04 9.17
CA ASN A 116 3.25 -10.32 9.82
C ASN A 116 4.75 -10.49 9.99
N ARG A 117 5.13 -10.93 11.19
CA ARG A 117 6.48 -11.40 11.51
C ARG A 117 6.40 -12.93 11.59
N ASP A 118 7.44 -13.62 11.15
CA ASP A 118 7.44 -15.09 11.10
C ASP A 118 7.27 -15.68 12.51
N GLY A 119 6.10 -16.27 12.78
CA GLY A 119 5.78 -16.88 14.08
C GLY A 119 5.40 -15.92 15.21
N GLU A 120 5.30 -14.60 14.95
CA GLU A 120 4.93 -13.60 15.96
C GLU A 120 3.61 -12.88 15.60
N GLN A 121 3.00 -12.22 16.58
CA GLN A 121 1.85 -11.34 16.40
C GLN A 121 2.14 -10.27 15.33
N SER A 122 1.17 -10.01 14.45
CA SER A 122 1.25 -8.93 13.47
C SER A 122 1.44 -7.58 14.15
N THR A 123 2.36 -6.77 13.64
CA THR A 123 2.66 -5.44 14.19
C THR A 123 2.14 -4.32 13.28
N ILE A 124 1.77 -3.19 13.88
CA ILE A 124 1.32 -2.02 13.12
C ILE A 124 2.53 -1.41 12.40
N ALA A 125 2.45 -1.40 11.07
CA ALA A 125 3.53 -0.94 10.20
C ALA A 125 3.28 0.45 9.62
N ALA A 126 2.04 0.76 9.26
CA ALA A 126 1.65 2.06 8.75
C ALA A 126 0.17 2.35 9.04
N VAL A 127 -0.20 3.63 8.99
CA VAL A 127 -1.58 4.09 9.06
C VAL A 127 -1.86 5.03 7.90
N GLY A 128 -3.13 5.18 7.56
CA GLY A 128 -3.52 5.91 6.38
C GLY A 128 -5.02 6.02 6.20
N SER A 129 -5.39 6.39 4.99
CA SER A 129 -6.78 6.45 4.55
C SER A 129 -6.88 6.12 3.07
N LEU A 130 -7.94 5.44 2.69
CA LEU A 130 -8.29 5.22 1.30
C LEU A 130 -8.62 6.58 0.64
N LYS A 131 -7.87 6.94 -0.39
CA LYS A 131 -7.89 8.25 -1.07
C LYS A 131 -8.80 8.25 -2.29
N SER A 132 -8.62 7.28 -3.17
CA SER A 132 -9.37 7.19 -4.42
C SER A 132 -9.44 5.77 -4.93
N VAL A 133 -10.34 5.57 -5.88
CA VAL A 133 -10.48 4.35 -6.66
C VAL A 133 -10.31 4.76 -8.12
N ASP A 134 -9.07 4.72 -8.63
CA ASP A 134 -8.74 5.27 -9.95
C ASP A 134 -7.80 4.37 -10.76
N PRO A 135 -8.34 3.58 -11.68
CA PRO A 135 -7.53 2.69 -12.51
C PRO A 135 -6.64 3.41 -13.52
N ASN A 136 -6.78 4.72 -13.71
CA ASN A 136 -5.94 5.50 -14.61
C ASN A 136 -4.66 6.03 -13.94
N ARG A 137 -4.44 5.75 -12.64
CA ARG A 137 -3.24 6.22 -11.94
C ARG A 137 -1.97 5.55 -12.49
N ILE A 138 -1.13 6.34 -13.15
CA ILE A 138 0.13 5.84 -13.73
C ILE A 138 1.25 5.84 -12.68
N ILE A 139 1.82 4.66 -12.42
CA ILE A 139 3.00 4.48 -11.57
C ILE A 139 4.22 4.14 -12.43
N LEU A 140 5.23 5.00 -12.39
CA LEU A 140 6.44 4.90 -13.21
C LEU A 140 7.62 4.34 -12.42
N LYS A 141 8.20 3.25 -12.93
CA LYS A 141 9.45 2.69 -12.42
C LYS A 141 10.63 3.15 -13.28
N LYS A 142 11.49 3.99 -12.71
CA LYS A 142 12.76 4.36 -13.37
C LYS A 142 13.71 3.17 -13.32
N ILE A 143 14.07 2.65 -14.49
CA ILE A 143 15.16 1.69 -14.68
C ILE A 143 16.29 2.40 -15.44
N VAL A 144 17.54 2.20 -15.02
CA VAL A 144 18.71 2.69 -15.75
C VAL A 144 19.29 1.47 -16.46
N LEU A 145 19.31 1.51 -17.79
CA LEU A 145 19.99 0.52 -18.60
C LEU A 145 21.41 0.99 -18.83
N THR A 146 22.37 0.42 -18.09
CA THR A 146 23.77 0.55 -18.43
C THR A 146 24.10 -0.46 -19.53
N ARG A 147 24.93 -0.02 -20.48
CA ARG A 147 25.36 -0.80 -21.64
C ARG A 147 26.11 -2.07 -21.24
#